data_AF-A0A4S8PGJ5-F1
#
_entry.id   AF-A0A4S8PGJ5-F1
#
_cell.length_a   1.000
_cell.length_b   1.000
_cell.length_c   1.000
_cell.angle_alpha   90.00
_cell.angle_beta   90.00
_cell.angle_gamma   90.00
#
_symmetry.space_group_name_H-M   'P 1'
#
loop_
_entity.id
_entity.type
_entity.pdbx_description
1 polymer ?
#
loop_
_entity_poly.entity_id
_entity_poly.type
_entity_poly.pdbx_seq_one_letter_code
_entity_poly.pdbx_strand_id
1 'polypeptide(L)'
;MNHEPPETIRREPTVPIAPGQPALIAVAVATLWAQPTAPGPEDRLALGAPSAIREWVARLTNDIRANGLKGRVRTQCLLGTPVEVRQVAEGWAEVSCPSQSAAGWVPVDQLAHPADGDTSGTEYLVSATATAVRDEPGGDVSVPGVTLGTRLRVVGKEYRGWVPVALPGPRQPGWVPQRDLAAEPASEAGKPSTGLIAAGLDAVKLAQQLLEIPYLHGGVSAYGIDAPGLVWIVYRQLGIDVPRFRDALIEAGESVDFEDLHPGDLVFLDHGGDAKTPAIMAERGQTDQPEVIFSSPVYGKVVVESLKDAELSQVTACRRLPFRARTRYADGPRGEGEEDVGGADGEHRQQPRRPRGRPWGAPRRSPRRAPSRSCPGGAGGCRWRSRRARAPRR
;
A
#
# COMPACT_ATOMS: atom_id res chain seq x y z
N MET A 1 29.38 -46.01 -22.67
CA MET A 1 29.17 -46.20 -21.22
C MET A 1 30.08 -45.21 -20.52
N ASN A 2 29.65 -44.20 -19.76
CA ASN A 2 28.36 -43.80 -19.24
C ASN A 2 28.35 -42.27 -19.21
N HIS A 3 27.32 -41.62 -19.77
CA HIS A 3 27.01 -40.25 -19.42
C HIS A 3 26.06 -40.32 -18.22
N GLU A 4 26.53 -39.92 -17.04
CA GLU A 4 25.63 -39.63 -15.93
C GLU A 4 24.75 -38.44 -16.31
N PRO A 5 23.42 -38.51 -16.10
CA PRO A 5 22.55 -37.35 -16.28
C PRO A 5 22.86 -36.31 -15.18
N PRO A 6 22.74 -35.01 -15.47
CA PRO A 6 22.97 -33.98 -14.48
C PRO A 6 21.97 -34.13 -13.33
N GLU A 7 22.46 -34.02 -12.09
CA GLU A 7 21.67 -34.06 -10.88
C GLU A 7 20.46 -33.13 -11.01
N THR A 8 19.28 -33.72 -10.94
CA THR A 8 18.02 -33.01 -10.78
C THR A 8 18.14 -32.15 -9.52
N ILE A 9 18.18 -30.83 -9.71
CA ILE A 9 18.06 -29.84 -8.63
C ILE A 9 16.82 -30.24 -7.82
N ARG A 10 17.03 -30.85 -6.64
CA ARG A 10 15.95 -31.17 -5.72
C ARG A 10 15.33 -29.83 -5.34
N ARG A 11 14.13 -29.56 -5.85
CA ARG A 11 13.30 -28.48 -5.29
C ARG A 11 13.13 -28.79 -3.82
N GLU A 12 13.69 -27.95 -2.96
CA GLU A 12 13.47 -28.07 -1.52
C GLU A 12 11.96 -28.14 -1.27
N PRO A 13 11.47 -29.06 -0.44
CA PRO A 13 10.05 -29.20 -0.19
C PRO A 13 9.54 -27.93 0.50
N THR A 14 8.84 -27.09 -0.26
CA THR A 14 8.14 -25.93 0.28
C THR A 14 7.06 -26.43 1.23
N VAL A 15 7.10 -25.97 2.48
CA VAL A 15 6.06 -26.25 3.48
C VAL A 15 4.69 -25.89 2.87
N PRO A 16 3.72 -26.81 2.85
CA PRO A 16 2.41 -26.52 2.25
C PRO A 16 1.72 -25.40 3.03
N ILE A 17 0.98 -24.56 2.31
CA ILE A 17 0.13 -23.54 2.92
C ILE A 17 -0.98 -24.26 3.70
N ALA A 18 -1.10 -23.96 4.99
CA ALA A 18 -2.12 -24.56 5.87
C ALA A 18 -2.95 -23.49 6.60
N PRO A 19 -4.19 -23.83 7.01
CA PRO A 19 -5.01 -22.95 7.83
C PRO A 19 -4.31 -22.49 9.12
N GLY A 20 -4.56 -21.25 9.53
CA GLY A 20 -3.98 -20.65 10.72
C GLY A 20 -2.52 -20.21 10.59
N GLN A 21 -1.88 -20.43 9.44
CA GLN A 21 -0.52 -19.96 9.18
C GLN A 21 -0.52 -18.57 8.52
N PRO A 22 0.45 -17.71 8.86
CA PRO A 22 0.67 -16.47 8.13
C PRO A 22 1.19 -16.79 6.72
N ALA A 23 0.63 -16.13 5.71
CA ALA A 23 1.09 -16.22 4.33
C ALA A 23 1.26 -14.81 3.75
N LEU A 24 2.02 -14.71 2.68
CA LEU A 24 2.19 -13.50 1.89
C LEU A 24 1.73 -13.75 0.46
N ILE A 25 1.16 -12.72 -0.17
CA ILE A 25 0.92 -12.74 -1.61
C ILE A 25 2.26 -12.82 -2.35
N ALA A 26 2.46 -13.87 -3.14
CA ALA A 26 3.72 -14.19 -3.82
C ALA A 26 3.76 -13.79 -5.31
N VAL A 27 2.64 -13.30 -5.85
CA VAL A 27 2.56 -12.71 -7.20
C VAL A 27 2.48 -11.18 -7.12
N ALA A 28 2.73 -10.50 -8.23
CA ALA A 28 2.67 -9.03 -8.27
C ALA A 28 1.31 -8.47 -7.80
N VAL A 29 0.22 -9.07 -8.29
CA VAL A 29 -1.16 -8.69 -7.96
C VAL A 29 -2.01 -9.96 -7.92
N ALA A 30 -2.55 -10.31 -6.76
CA ALA A 30 -3.49 -11.42 -6.58
C ALA A 30 -4.92 -10.89 -6.53
N THR A 31 -5.83 -11.51 -7.27
CA THR A 31 -7.27 -11.21 -7.20
C THR A 31 -7.93 -12.11 -6.16
N LEU A 32 -8.62 -11.51 -5.19
CA LEU A 32 -9.40 -12.23 -4.18
C LEU A 32 -10.82 -12.43 -4.73
N TRP A 33 -11.19 -13.69 -4.92
CA TRP A 33 -12.46 -14.10 -5.50
C TRP A 33 -13.50 -14.36 -4.42
N ALA A 34 -14.79 -14.26 -4.78
CA ALA A 34 -15.88 -14.55 -3.86
C ALA A 34 -15.96 -16.04 -3.46
N GLN A 35 -15.58 -16.92 -4.38
CA GLN A 35 -15.52 -18.37 -4.21
C GLN A 35 -14.59 -18.99 -5.27
N PRO A 36 -14.07 -20.22 -5.08
CA PRO A 36 -13.16 -20.88 -6.03
C PRO A 36 -13.70 -21.05 -7.44
N THR A 37 -15.03 -21.16 -7.58
CA THR A 37 -15.74 -21.33 -8.86
C THR A 37 -16.15 -20.00 -9.52
N ALA A 38 -15.85 -18.85 -8.90
CA ALA A 38 -16.18 -17.55 -9.47
C ALA A 38 -15.42 -17.19 -10.75
N PRO A 39 -14.12 -17.52 -10.93
CA PRO A 39 -13.41 -17.23 -12.18
C PRO A 39 -13.94 -18.07 -13.35
N GLY A 40 -13.99 -17.45 -14.53
CA GLY A 40 -14.38 -18.06 -15.80
C GLY A 40 -13.18 -18.31 -16.72
N PRO A 41 -13.39 -18.86 -17.92
CA PRO A 41 -12.33 -19.09 -18.91
C PRO A 41 -11.53 -17.83 -19.30
N GLU A 42 -12.16 -16.65 -19.24
CA GLU A 42 -11.56 -15.34 -19.49
C GLU A 42 -10.57 -14.91 -18.41
N ASP A 43 -10.66 -15.48 -17.20
CA ASP A 43 -9.91 -15.06 -16.01
C ASP A 43 -8.62 -15.85 -15.79
N ARG A 44 -8.32 -16.83 -16.64
CA ARG A 44 -7.16 -17.73 -16.50
C ARG A 44 -5.84 -16.99 -16.27
N LEU A 45 -5.67 -15.82 -16.88
CA LEU A 45 -4.47 -15.00 -16.75
C LEU A 45 -4.32 -14.39 -15.33
N ALA A 46 -5.42 -14.13 -14.63
CA ALA A 46 -5.39 -13.66 -13.25
C ALA A 46 -5.09 -14.76 -12.22
N LEU A 47 -5.26 -16.03 -12.60
CA LEU A 47 -5.09 -17.19 -11.71
C LEU A 47 -3.66 -17.74 -11.70
N GLY A 48 -2.82 -17.36 -12.65
CA GLY A 48 -1.45 -17.88 -12.78
C GLY A 48 -0.51 -17.45 -11.66
N ALA A 49 0.62 -18.15 -11.54
CA ALA A 49 1.78 -17.77 -10.76
C ALA A 49 3.03 -17.80 -11.69
N PRO A 50 3.46 -16.66 -12.25
CA PRO A 50 3.01 -15.29 -11.95
C PRO A 50 1.62 -14.95 -12.51
N SER A 51 0.93 -13.99 -11.88
CA SER A 51 -0.35 -13.47 -12.36
C SER A 51 -0.13 -12.44 -13.47
N ALA A 52 -0.83 -12.61 -14.59
CA ALA A 52 -0.72 -11.76 -15.78
C ALA A 52 -1.88 -10.74 -15.83
N ILE A 53 -1.99 -9.91 -14.78
CA ILE A 53 -3.14 -9.00 -14.59
C ILE A 53 -3.23 -7.95 -15.70
N ARG A 54 -2.11 -7.41 -16.19
CA ARG A 54 -2.11 -6.46 -17.31
C ARG A 54 -2.75 -7.07 -18.56
N GLU A 55 -2.30 -8.27 -18.92
CA GLU A 55 -2.78 -8.99 -20.09
C GLU A 55 -4.23 -9.45 -19.92
N TRP A 56 -4.62 -9.84 -18.70
CA TRP A 56 -6.00 -10.16 -18.37
C TRP A 56 -6.92 -8.95 -18.60
N VAL A 57 -6.62 -7.80 -17.98
CA VAL A 57 -7.45 -6.59 -18.09
C VAL A 57 -7.54 -6.08 -19.54
N ALA A 58 -6.46 -6.20 -20.31
CA ALA A 58 -6.44 -5.82 -21.72
C ALA A 58 -7.33 -6.70 -22.62
N ARG A 59 -7.62 -7.95 -22.21
CA ARG A 59 -8.48 -8.88 -22.96
C ARG A 59 -9.96 -8.76 -22.60
N LEU A 60 -10.28 -8.20 -21.43
CA LEU A 60 -11.66 -8.01 -21.00
C LEU A 60 -12.29 -6.81 -21.72
N THR A 61 -13.55 -6.95 -22.12
CA THR A 61 -14.36 -5.82 -22.56
C THR A 61 -14.67 -4.90 -21.37
N ASN A 62 -15.04 -3.65 -21.64
CA ASN A 62 -15.40 -2.74 -20.55
C ASN A 62 -16.58 -3.28 -19.71
N ASP A 63 -17.57 -3.88 -20.36
CA ASP A 63 -18.73 -4.45 -19.67
C ASP A 63 -18.34 -5.59 -18.72
N ILE A 64 -17.42 -6.47 -19.11
CA ILE A 64 -16.92 -7.51 -18.19
C ILE A 64 -16.19 -6.87 -17.01
N ARG A 65 -15.30 -5.90 -17.27
CA ARG A 65 -14.54 -5.22 -16.21
C ARG A 65 -15.42 -4.45 -15.22
N ALA A 66 -16.48 -3.81 -15.73
CA ALA A 66 -17.36 -2.97 -14.95
C ALA A 66 -18.46 -3.76 -14.24
N ASN A 67 -19.12 -4.67 -14.95
CA ASN A 67 -20.32 -5.36 -14.50
C ASN A 67 -20.11 -6.88 -14.35
N GLY A 68 -19.42 -7.52 -15.30
CA GLY A 68 -19.22 -8.96 -15.33
C GLY A 68 -18.39 -9.53 -14.16
N LEU A 69 -17.66 -8.68 -13.44
CA LEU A 69 -16.91 -9.06 -12.23
C LEU A 69 -17.64 -8.74 -10.91
N LYS A 70 -18.75 -7.98 -10.95
CA LYS A 70 -19.53 -7.65 -9.75
C LYS A 70 -20.02 -8.96 -9.09
N GLY A 71 -19.76 -9.11 -7.80
CA GLY A 71 -20.10 -10.32 -7.03
C GLY A 71 -19.13 -11.50 -7.21
N ARG A 72 -18.21 -11.46 -8.20
CA ARG A 72 -17.18 -12.49 -8.42
C ARG A 72 -15.84 -12.10 -7.81
N VAL A 73 -15.45 -10.84 -7.95
CA VAL A 73 -14.21 -10.28 -7.38
C VAL A 73 -14.53 -9.51 -6.10
N ARG A 74 -13.70 -9.67 -5.07
CA ARG A 74 -13.80 -8.93 -3.79
C ARG A 74 -12.86 -7.74 -3.77
N THR A 75 -11.59 -7.97 -4.07
CA THR A 75 -10.52 -6.96 -4.12
C THR A 75 -9.27 -7.57 -4.79
N GLN A 76 -8.18 -6.82 -4.87
CA GLN A 76 -6.85 -7.31 -5.18
C GLN A 76 -5.88 -7.06 -4.01
N CYS A 77 -4.85 -7.88 -3.89
CA CYS A 77 -3.74 -7.71 -2.95
C CYS A 77 -2.41 -7.68 -3.71
N LEU A 78 -1.49 -6.81 -3.30
CA LEU A 78 -0.19 -6.63 -3.96
C LEU A 78 0.85 -7.60 -3.37
N LEU A 79 1.94 -7.84 -4.12
CA LEU A 79 3.08 -8.63 -3.66
C LEU A 79 3.51 -8.27 -2.23
N GLY A 80 3.78 -9.29 -1.42
CA GLY A 80 4.23 -9.14 -0.03
C GLY A 80 3.13 -8.71 0.95
N THR A 81 1.88 -8.53 0.50
CA THR A 81 0.77 -8.24 1.42
C THR A 81 0.55 -9.43 2.36
N PRO A 82 0.58 -9.23 3.70
CA PRO A 82 0.27 -10.27 4.66
C PRO A 82 -1.20 -10.66 4.61
N VAL A 83 -1.45 -11.96 4.60
CA VAL A 83 -2.77 -12.57 4.66
C VAL A 83 -2.78 -13.74 5.64
N GLU A 84 -3.95 -14.05 6.16
CA GLU A 84 -4.15 -15.18 7.07
C GLU A 84 -4.96 -16.25 6.36
N VAL A 85 -4.46 -17.47 6.31
CA VAL A 85 -5.14 -18.58 5.64
C VAL A 85 -6.21 -19.13 6.57
N ARG A 86 -7.47 -19.07 6.14
CA ARG A 86 -8.63 -19.57 6.91
C ARG A 86 -8.93 -21.02 6.61
N GLN A 87 -8.87 -21.38 5.33
CA GLN A 87 -9.08 -22.75 4.87
C GLN A 87 -8.41 -22.95 3.51
N VAL A 88 -8.15 -24.22 3.18
CA VAL A 88 -7.58 -24.64 1.89
C VAL A 88 -8.46 -25.75 1.32
N ALA A 89 -8.87 -25.61 0.07
CA ALA A 89 -9.68 -26.58 -0.66
C ALA A 89 -9.29 -26.61 -2.14
N GLU A 90 -8.94 -27.79 -2.67
CA GLU A 90 -8.77 -28.03 -4.11
C GLU A 90 -7.84 -27.02 -4.83
N GLY A 91 -6.69 -26.70 -4.25
CA GLY A 91 -5.73 -25.74 -4.83
C GLY A 91 -6.08 -24.27 -4.62
N TRP A 92 -7.13 -23.98 -3.84
CA TRP A 92 -7.53 -22.64 -3.42
C TRP A 92 -7.36 -22.45 -1.92
N ALA A 93 -7.03 -21.24 -1.51
CA ALA A 93 -7.02 -20.81 -0.12
C ALA A 93 -8.03 -19.68 0.07
N GLU A 94 -8.89 -19.78 1.08
CA GLU A 94 -9.62 -18.61 1.58
C GLU A 94 -8.70 -17.86 2.55
N VAL A 95 -8.53 -16.56 2.30
CA VAL A 95 -7.64 -15.72 3.08
C VAL A 95 -8.36 -14.49 3.63
N SER A 96 -8.02 -14.07 4.86
CA SER A 96 -8.26 -12.70 5.31
C SER A 96 -7.09 -11.80 4.91
N CYS A 97 -7.40 -10.60 4.45
CA CYS A 97 -6.45 -9.50 4.27
C CYS A 97 -6.79 -8.39 5.28
N PRO A 98 -6.18 -8.40 6.48
CA PRO A 98 -6.48 -7.43 7.54
C PRO A 98 -6.27 -5.98 7.10
N SER A 99 -5.24 -5.73 6.28
CA SER A 99 -4.92 -4.38 5.79
C SER A 99 -6.00 -3.74 4.90
N GLN A 100 -6.93 -4.55 4.38
CA GLN A 100 -8.06 -4.09 3.58
C GLN A 100 -9.42 -4.40 4.23
N SER A 101 -9.43 -4.99 5.44
CA SER A 101 -10.64 -5.52 6.08
C SER A 101 -11.46 -6.39 5.13
N ALA A 102 -10.78 -7.22 4.32
CA ALA A 102 -11.38 -8.02 3.26
C ALA A 102 -11.05 -9.51 3.44
N ALA A 103 -11.86 -10.37 2.84
CA ALA A 103 -11.56 -11.78 2.71
C ALA A 103 -12.00 -12.30 1.33
N GLY A 104 -11.37 -13.37 0.87
CA GLY A 104 -11.70 -14.01 -0.39
C GLY A 104 -10.80 -15.18 -0.72
N TRP A 105 -11.08 -15.82 -1.85
CA TRP A 105 -10.38 -17.00 -2.33
C TRP A 105 -9.28 -16.63 -3.33
N VAL A 106 -8.13 -17.27 -3.20
CA VAL A 106 -6.97 -17.08 -4.08
C VAL A 106 -6.34 -18.45 -4.39
N PRO A 107 -5.76 -18.68 -5.58
CA PRO A 107 -5.01 -19.91 -5.83
C PRO A 107 -3.85 -20.05 -4.84
N VAL A 108 -3.64 -21.26 -4.30
CA VAL A 108 -2.58 -21.54 -3.33
C VAL A 108 -1.21 -21.21 -3.91
N ASP A 109 -1.00 -21.42 -5.21
CA ASP A 109 0.25 -21.11 -5.91
C ASP A 109 0.59 -19.61 -5.95
N GLN A 110 -0.36 -18.73 -5.60
CA GLN A 110 -0.12 -17.29 -5.46
C GLN A 110 0.26 -16.88 -4.03
N LEU A 111 0.40 -17.83 -3.12
CA LEU A 111 0.81 -17.63 -1.73
C LEU A 111 2.18 -18.23 -1.48
N ALA A 112 2.92 -17.63 -0.57
CA ALA A 112 4.13 -18.21 -0.02
C ALA A 112 4.26 -17.87 1.46
N HIS A 113 5.00 -18.70 2.19
CA HIS A 113 5.41 -18.37 3.55
C HIS A 113 6.29 -17.13 3.57
N PRO A 114 6.29 -16.36 4.66
CA PRO A 114 7.34 -15.38 4.91
C PRO A 114 8.73 -16.02 4.76
N ALA A 115 9.69 -15.27 4.25
CA ALA A 115 11.07 -15.76 4.15
C ALA A 115 11.64 -16.05 5.54
N ASP A 116 12.38 -17.16 5.66
CA ASP A 116 13.17 -17.45 6.86
C ASP A 116 14.33 -16.45 6.96
N GLY A 117 14.39 -15.64 8.02
CA GLY A 117 15.52 -14.75 8.25
C GLY A 117 15.20 -13.42 8.92
N ASP A 118 16.24 -12.61 9.07
CA ASP A 118 16.17 -11.29 9.68
C ASP A 118 15.26 -10.36 8.87
N THR A 119 14.17 -9.91 9.49
CA THR A 119 13.25 -8.92 8.93
C THR A 119 13.76 -7.49 9.11
N SER A 120 15.01 -7.31 9.55
CA SER A 120 15.67 -6.01 9.58
C SER A 120 15.77 -5.42 8.16
N GLY A 121 15.38 -4.15 8.05
CA GLY A 121 15.26 -3.48 6.77
C GLY A 121 14.34 -2.29 6.85
N THR A 122 14.27 -1.54 5.76
CA THR A 122 13.38 -0.38 5.63
C THR A 122 12.35 -0.66 4.56
N GLU A 123 11.08 -0.34 4.82
CA GLU A 123 10.01 -0.46 3.83
C GLU A 123 10.13 0.68 2.80
N TYR A 124 10.07 0.30 1.53
CA TYR A 124 10.00 1.20 0.38
C TYR A 124 8.72 0.92 -0.40
N LEU A 125 8.21 1.95 -1.07
CA LEU A 125 7.10 1.85 -2.01
C LEU A 125 7.64 1.74 -3.42
N VAL A 126 7.03 0.87 -4.22
CA VAL A 126 7.17 0.93 -5.67
C VAL A 126 6.43 2.16 -6.17
N SER A 127 7.16 3.14 -6.71
CA SER A 127 6.63 4.40 -7.25
C SER A 127 6.40 4.36 -8.76
N ALA A 128 6.97 3.37 -9.45
CA ALA A 128 6.69 3.12 -10.86
C ALA A 128 5.32 2.45 -11.06
N THR A 129 4.60 2.80 -12.12
CA THR A 129 3.34 2.11 -12.49
C THR A 129 3.57 0.64 -12.82
N ALA A 130 4.76 0.31 -13.32
CA ALA A 130 5.20 -1.06 -13.52
C ALA A 130 6.72 -1.20 -13.40
N THR A 131 7.13 -2.24 -12.70
CA THR A 131 8.50 -2.73 -12.62
C THR A 131 8.48 -4.27 -12.54
N ALA A 132 9.64 -4.87 -12.35
CA ALA A 132 9.79 -6.30 -12.13
C ALA A 132 10.87 -6.56 -11.08
N VAL A 133 10.67 -7.60 -10.29
CA VAL A 133 11.71 -8.11 -9.39
C VAL A 133 12.53 -9.15 -10.15
N ARG A 134 13.85 -9.05 -10.04
CA ARG A 134 14.83 -9.97 -10.66
C ARG A 134 15.53 -10.84 -9.63
N ASP A 135 16.10 -11.94 -10.06
CA ASP A 135 16.90 -12.84 -9.23
C ASP A 135 18.28 -12.26 -8.87
N GLU A 136 18.86 -11.50 -9.79
CA GLU A 136 20.10 -10.74 -9.58
C GLU A 136 20.05 -9.37 -10.28
N PRO A 137 20.99 -8.45 -9.99
CA PRO A 137 21.07 -7.15 -10.64
C PRO A 137 21.16 -7.26 -12.17
N GLY A 138 20.04 -7.01 -12.86
CA GLY A 138 19.93 -7.12 -14.32
C GLY A 138 19.72 -8.54 -14.85
N GLY A 139 19.53 -9.54 -13.98
CA GLY A 139 19.29 -10.94 -14.32
C GLY A 139 17.87 -11.23 -14.81
N ASP A 140 17.39 -12.45 -14.61
CA ASP A 140 16.08 -12.89 -15.07
C ASP A 140 14.94 -12.34 -14.21
N VAL A 141 13.77 -12.18 -14.83
CA VAL A 141 12.59 -11.70 -14.12
C VAL A 141 12.01 -12.81 -13.24
N SER A 142 12.06 -12.59 -11.94
CA SER A 142 11.48 -13.47 -10.92
C SER A 142 10.00 -13.18 -10.67
N VAL A 143 9.64 -11.90 -10.55
CA VAL A 143 8.24 -11.46 -10.38
C VAL A 143 7.94 -10.34 -11.38
N PRO A 144 7.27 -10.64 -12.50
CA PRO A 144 6.89 -9.64 -13.49
C PRO A 144 5.72 -8.80 -12.98
N GLY A 145 5.61 -7.56 -13.46
CA GLY A 145 4.41 -6.74 -13.27
C GLY A 145 4.21 -6.23 -11.85
N VAL A 146 5.26 -6.08 -11.05
CA VAL A 146 5.14 -5.40 -9.76
C VAL A 146 4.74 -3.95 -10.03
N THR A 147 3.72 -3.48 -9.34
CA THR A 147 3.03 -2.22 -9.67
C THR A 147 3.13 -1.20 -8.54
N LEU A 148 2.69 0.02 -8.86
CA LEU A 148 2.59 1.14 -7.94
C LEU A 148 1.93 0.71 -6.62
N GLY A 149 2.53 1.08 -5.51
CA GLY A 149 1.96 0.90 -4.17
C GLY A 149 2.36 -0.42 -3.50
N THR A 150 3.06 -1.31 -4.21
CA THR A 150 3.67 -2.48 -3.60
C THR A 150 4.71 -2.02 -2.58
N ARG A 151 4.62 -2.57 -1.35
CA ARG A 151 5.59 -2.33 -0.29
C ARG A 151 6.65 -3.43 -0.33
N LEU A 152 7.91 -3.04 -0.51
CA LEU A 152 9.04 -3.94 -0.55
C LEU A 152 10.03 -3.57 0.56
N ARG A 153 10.46 -4.55 1.34
CA ARG A 153 11.46 -4.34 2.38
C ARG A 153 12.85 -4.42 1.78
N VAL A 154 13.62 -3.35 1.88
CA VAL A 154 15.03 -3.32 1.49
C VAL A 154 15.87 -4.00 2.56
N VAL A 155 16.64 -5.03 2.18
CA VAL A 155 17.39 -5.92 3.10
C VAL A 155 18.90 -5.86 2.93
N GLY A 156 19.41 -4.96 2.09
CA GLY A 156 20.82 -4.88 1.80
C GLY A 156 21.22 -3.56 1.15
N LYS A 157 22.50 -3.45 0.81
CA LYS A 157 23.04 -2.25 0.16
C LYS A 157 22.70 -2.24 -1.31
N GLU A 158 22.44 -1.04 -1.82
CA GLU A 158 22.33 -0.81 -3.25
C GLU A 158 23.60 -1.26 -3.98
N TYR A 159 23.43 -1.87 -5.15
CA TYR A 159 24.50 -2.24 -6.06
C TYR A 159 24.19 -1.77 -7.47
N ARG A 160 24.94 -0.79 -7.97
CA ARG A 160 24.84 -0.28 -9.35
C ARG A 160 23.40 0.11 -9.76
N GLY A 161 22.69 0.83 -8.89
CA GLY A 161 21.30 1.23 -9.14
C GLY A 161 20.25 0.13 -8.93
N TRP A 162 20.65 -1.03 -8.38
CA TRP A 162 19.74 -2.11 -7.97
C TRP A 162 19.66 -2.19 -6.46
N VAL A 163 18.45 -2.41 -5.95
CA VAL A 163 18.18 -2.50 -4.51
C VAL A 163 17.72 -3.92 -4.19
N PRO A 164 18.37 -4.62 -3.24
CA PRO A 164 17.94 -5.93 -2.80
C PRO A 164 16.73 -5.82 -1.87
N VAL A 165 15.68 -6.57 -2.17
CA VAL A 165 14.40 -6.58 -1.45
C VAL A 165 14.05 -7.99 -0.96
N ALA A 166 13.41 -8.08 0.19
CA ALA A 166 12.83 -9.32 0.67
C ALA A 166 11.64 -9.72 -0.21
N LEU A 167 11.56 -11.00 -0.56
CA LEU A 167 10.42 -11.60 -1.24
C LEU A 167 9.64 -12.55 -0.32
N PRO A 168 8.43 -12.95 -0.69
CA PRO A 168 7.80 -14.14 -0.14
C PRO A 168 8.51 -15.42 -0.58
N GLY A 169 8.62 -16.40 0.31
CA GLY A 169 9.17 -17.73 0.02
C GLY A 169 10.71 -17.79 -0.03
N PRO A 170 11.26 -18.92 -0.51
CA PRO A 170 12.69 -19.23 -0.38
C PRO A 170 13.59 -18.46 -1.36
N ARG A 171 13.04 -17.84 -2.41
CA ARG A 171 13.82 -17.11 -3.41
C ARG A 171 14.20 -15.73 -2.88
N GLN A 172 15.43 -15.61 -2.38
CA GLN A 172 15.95 -14.39 -1.74
C GLN A 172 17.36 -14.02 -2.21
N PRO A 173 17.72 -12.72 -2.14
CA PRO A 173 16.81 -11.58 -2.20
C PRO A 173 16.27 -11.41 -3.63
N GLY A 174 15.21 -10.62 -3.79
CA GLY A 174 14.85 -10.07 -5.09
C GLY A 174 15.59 -8.76 -5.38
N TRP A 175 15.70 -8.35 -6.64
CA TRP A 175 16.35 -7.09 -7.03
C TRP A 175 15.43 -6.21 -7.87
N VAL A 176 15.33 -4.93 -7.50
CA VAL A 176 14.50 -3.92 -8.18
C VAL A 176 15.35 -2.68 -8.51
N PRO A 177 15.13 -1.99 -9.65
CA PRO A 177 15.80 -0.74 -9.94
C PRO A 177 15.47 0.32 -8.88
N GLN A 178 16.49 0.99 -8.33
CA GLN A 178 16.32 2.04 -7.32
C GLN A 178 15.37 3.15 -7.76
N ARG A 179 15.43 3.53 -9.05
CA ARG A 179 14.58 4.58 -9.63
C ARG A 179 13.08 4.26 -9.60
N ASP A 180 12.72 2.99 -9.42
CA ASP A 180 11.32 2.53 -9.36
C ASP A 180 10.82 2.48 -7.91
N LEU A 181 11.67 2.78 -6.93
CA LEU A 181 11.37 2.79 -5.51
C LEU A 181 11.39 4.22 -4.96
N ALA A 182 10.49 4.49 -4.01
CA ALA A 182 10.52 5.65 -3.15
C ALA A 182 10.60 5.17 -1.70
N ALA A 183 11.38 5.87 -0.87
CA ALA A 183 11.32 5.64 0.57
C ALA A 183 9.89 5.93 1.05
N GLU A 184 9.38 5.11 1.95
CA GLU A 184 8.10 5.41 2.61
C GLU A 184 8.20 6.80 3.28
N PRO A 185 7.23 7.71 3.04
CA PRO A 185 7.26 9.02 3.65
C PRO A 185 7.29 8.89 5.17
N ALA A 186 8.38 9.33 5.80
CA ALA A 186 8.47 9.35 7.25
C ALA A 186 7.46 10.38 7.80
N SER A 187 6.57 9.94 8.70
CA SER A 187 5.69 10.86 9.43
C SER A 187 6.52 11.74 10.36
N GLU A 188 6.79 12.97 9.95
CA GLU A 188 7.00 14.06 10.88
C GLU A 188 5.61 14.57 11.29
N ALA A 189 5.08 14.03 12.38
CA ALA A 189 3.83 14.51 12.96
C ALA A 189 4.01 15.98 13.41
N GLY A 190 3.27 16.92 12.80
CA GLY A 190 2.96 18.19 13.48
C GLY A 190 3.32 19.52 12.80
N LYS A 191 3.16 19.70 11.47
CA LYS A 191 3.07 21.06 10.90
C LYS A 191 1.73 21.28 10.17
N PRO A 192 0.85 22.17 10.67
CA PRO A 192 -0.52 22.31 10.18
C PRO A 192 -0.64 23.28 8.98
N SER A 193 -1.75 23.11 8.26
CA SER A 193 -2.27 23.85 7.09
C SER A 193 -1.49 23.83 5.77
N THR A 194 -0.25 24.33 5.71
CA THR A 194 0.50 24.35 4.42
C THR A 194 0.89 22.94 3.96
N GLY A 195 1.15 22.04 4.91
CA GLY A 195 1.44 20.63 4.61
C GLY A 195 0.21 19.87 4.08
N LEU A 196 -1.00 20.26 4.48
CA LEU A 196 -2.23 19.58 4.06
C LEU A 196 -2.55 19.88 2.60
N ILE A 197 -2.51 21.16 2.20
CA ILE A 197 -2.73 21.56 0.81
C ILE A 197 -1.63 20.98 -0.09
N ALA A 198 -0.36 21.05 0.34
CA ALA A 198 0.74 20.48 -0.43
C ALA A 198 0.57 18.96 -0.65
N ALA A 199 0.18 18.24 0.40
CA ALA A 199 0.00 16.80 0.31
C ALA A 199 -1.29 16.40 -0.46
N GLY A 200 -2.33 17.24 -0.41
CA GLY A 200 -3.49 17.14 -1.29
C GLY A 200 -3.15 17.35 -2.77
N LEU A 201 -2.30 18.33 -3.09
CA LEU A 201 -1.77 18.52 -4.45
C LEU A 201 -0.92 17.34 -4.92
N ASP A 202 -0.15 16.72 -4.03
CA ASP A 202 0.59 15.51 -4.35
C ASP A 202 -0.34 14.32 -4.62
N ALA A 203 -1.46 14.20 -3.89
CA ALA A 203 -2.51 13.23 -4.20
C ALA A 203 -3.09 13.46 -5.61
N VAL A 204 -3.38 14.71 -5.97
CA VAL A 204 -3.89 15.07 -7.31
C VAL A 204 -2.86 14.72 -8.39
N LYS A 205 -1.57 15.04 -8.21
CA LYS A 205 -0.52 14.68 -9.18
C LYS A 205 -0.41 13.17 -9.37
N LEU A 206 -0.47 12.40 -8.29
CA LEU A 206 -0.45 10.94 -8.34
C LEU A 206 -1.69 10.41 -9.05
N ALA A 207 -2.88 10.95 -8.78
CA ALA A 207 -4.11 10.57 -9.47
C ALA A 207 -4.04 10.91 -10.98
N GLN A 208 -3.45 12.05 -11.35
CA GLN A 208 -3.23 12.43 -12.75
C GLN A 208 -2.30 11.46 -13.50
N GLN A 209 -1.29 10.90 -12.83
CA GLN A 209 -0.42 9.87 -13.41
C GLN A 209 -1.17 8.55 -13.71
N LEU A 210 -2.35 8.36 -13.12
CA LEU A 210 -3.19 7.18 -13.27
C LEU A 210 -4.34 7.38 -14.26
N LEU A 211 -4.44 8.56 -14.91
CA LEU A 211 -5.41 8.80 -15.98
C LEU A 211 -5.28 7.74 -17.07
N GLU A 212 -6.41 7.41 -17.70
CA GLU A 212 -6.55 6.39 -18.75
C GLU A 212 -6.32 4.94 -18.30
N ILE A 213 -5.94 4.69 -17.03
CA ILE A 213 -5.87 3.31 -16.52
C ILE A 213 -7.27 2.69 -16.59
N PRO A 214 -7.42 1.47 -17.15
CA PRO A 214 -8.73 0.86 -17.31
C PRO A 214 -9.47 0.71 -15.98
N TYR A 215 -10.78 0.93 -16.01
CA TYR A 215 -11.63 0.57 -14.89
C TYR A 215 -11.63 -0.95 -14.75
N LEU A 216 -11.46 -1.43 -13.52
CA LEU A 216 -11.58 -2.84 -13.17
C LEU A 216 -12.25 -2.95 -11.81
N HIS A 217 -13.43 -3.57 -11.74
CA HIS A 217 -14.11 -3.82 -10.48
C HIS A 217 -13.23 -4.64 -9.52
N GLY A 218 -13.03 -4.15 -8.30
CA GLY A 218 -12.15 -4.78 -7.32
C GLY A 218 -10.66 -4.45 -7.52
N GLY A 219 -10.29 -3.72 -8.57
CA GLY A 219 -8.90 -3.44 -8.94
C GLY A 219 -8.19 -2.45 -8.02
N VAL A 220 -6.93 -2.73 -7.68
CA VAL A 220 -6.04 -1.83 -6.91
C VAL A 220 -4.62 -1.73 -7.49
N SER A 221 -4.50 -1.78 -8.81
CA SER A 221 -3.21 -1.78 -9.50
C SER A 221 -3.17 -0.76 -10.62
N ALA A 222 -1.97 -0.42 -11.10
CA ALA A 222 -1.84 0.42 -12.29
C ALA A 222 -2.22 -0.31 -13.61
N TYR A 223 -2.76 -1.53 -13.53
CA TYR A 223 -3.25 -2.30 -14.67
C TYR A 223 -4.77 -2.28 -14.78
N GLY A 224 -5.45 -1.98 -13.68
CA GLY A 224 -6.90 -1.91 -13.59
C GLY A 224 -7.30 -1.48 -12.19
N ILE A 225 -8.18 -0.49 -12.10
CA ILE A 225 -8.50 0.16 -10.82
C ILE A 225 -9.98 0.53 -10.73
N ASP A 226 -10.61 0.28 -9.58
CA ASP A 226 -11.96 0.79 -9.30
C ASP A 226 -11.91 2.16 -8.59
N ALA A 227 -13.05 2.81 -8.42
CA ALA A 227 -13.10 4.15 -7.84
C ALA A 227 -12.52 4.20 -6.40
N PRO A 228 -12.92 3.32 -5.46
CA PRO A 228 -12.27 3.27 -4.14
C PRO A 228 -10.79 2.87 -4.21
N GLY A 229 -10.41 2.03 -5.17
CA GLY A 229 -9.06 1.56 -5.41
C GLY A 229 -8.13 2.69 -5.85
N LEU A 230 -8.63 3.65 -6.62
CA LEU A 230 -7.89 4.87 -7.00
C LEU A 230 -7.52 5.68 -5.76
N VAL A 231 -8.49 5.94 -4.89
CA VAL A 231 -8.24 6.61 -3.61
C VAL A 231 -7.22 5.80 -2.79
N TRP A 232 -7.44 4.48 -2.68
CA TRP A 232 -6.56 3.61 -1.91
C TRP A 232 -5.10 3.66 -2.40
N ILE A 233 -4.84 3.54 -3.70
CA ILE A 233 -3.48 3.48 -4.23
C ILE A 233 -2.77 4.84 -4.17
N VAL A 234 -3.50 5.95 -4.41
CA VAL A 234 -2.96 7.31 -4.36
C VAL A 234 -2.52 7.67 -2.95
N TYR A 235 -3.41 7.46 -1.97
CA TYR A 235 -3.10 7.78 -0.58
C TYR A 235 -2.05 6.84 0.03
N ARG A 236 -2.04 5.58 -0.40
CA ARG A 236 -0.98 4.63 -0.05
C ARG A 236 0.41 5.12 -0.48
N GLN A 237 0.52 5.75 -1.65
CA GLN A 237 1.80 6.34 -2.10
C GLN A 237 2.27 7.51 -1.25
N LEU A 238 1.34 8.18 -0.58
CA LEU A 238 1.61 9.25 0.37
C LEU A 238 1.82 8.72 1.79
N GLY A 239 1.91 7.40 1.98
CA GLY A 239 2.10 6.77 3.30
C GLY A 239 0.86 6.85 4.19
N ILE A 240 -0.32 7.12 3.61
CA ILE A 240 -1.59 7.28 4.32
C ILE A 240 -2.43 6.04 4.05
N ASP A 241 -2.70 5.28 5.12
CA ASP A 241 -3.57 4.13 5.02
C ASP A 241 -5.03 4.61 5.08
N VAL A 242 -5.79 4.27 4.05
CA VAL A 242 -7.23 4.58 3.94
C VAL A 242 -8.02 3.29 3.77
N PRO A 243 -9.30 3.26 4.17
CA PRO A 243 -10.15 2.11 3.92
C PRO A 243 -10.20 1.73 2.43
N ARG A 244 -10.22 0.43 2.14
CA ARG A 244 -10.29 -0.09 0.76
C ARG A 244 -11.66 0.15 0.10
N PHE A 245 -12.73 0.12 0.89
CA PHE A 245 -14.10 0.09 0.38
C PHE A 245 -14.81 1.43 0.56
N ARG A 246 -15.66 1.76 -0.42
CA ARG A 246 -16.48 2.99 -0.47
C ARG A 246 -17.21 3.26 0.85
N ASP A 247 -17.88 2.26 1.40
CA ASP A 247 -18.76 2.43 2.56
C ASP A 247 -17.98 2.79 3.83
N ALA A 248 -16.68 2.44 3.89
CA ALA A 248 -15.79 2.88 4.95
C ALA A 248 -15.08 4.20 4.61
N LEU A 249 -14.77 4.45 3.33
CA LEU A 249 -14.21 5.72 2.87
C LEU A 249 -15.15 6.90 3.12
N ILE A 250 -16.46 6.72 2.91
CA ILE A 250 -17.44 7.78 3.12
C ILE A 250 -17.59 8.16 4.58
N GLU A 251 -17.06 7.37 5.52
CA GLU A 251 -17.01 7.70 6.95
C GLU A 251 -15.59 8.05 7.43
N ALA A 252 -14.61 8.06 6.53
CA ALA A 252 -13.23 8.34 6.86
C ALA A 252 -12.95 9.85 6.93
N GLY A 253 -12.14 10.25 7.91
CA GLY A 253 -11.69 11.64 8.06
C GLY A 253 -12.76 12.61 8.53
N GLU A 254 -12.58 13.87 8.19
CA GLU A 254 -13.46 14.97 8.58
C GLU A 254 -14.51 15.23 7.49
N SER A 255 -15.76 15.50 7.89
CA SER A 255 -16.78 16.01 6.97
C SER A 255 -16.47 17.46 6.61
N VAL A 256 -16.49 17.79 5.33
CA VAL A 256 -16.21 19.15 4.86
C VAL A 256 -17.36 19.60 3.97
N ASP A 257 -17.74 20.87 4.05
CA ASP A 257 -18.72 21.44 3.13
C ASP A 257 -18.13 21.54 1.71
N PHE A 258 -18.97 21.47 0.68
CA PHE A 258 -18.48 21.44 -0.70
C PHE A 258 -17.67 22.69 -1.06
N GLU A 259 -18.08 23.84 -0.54
CA GLU A 259 -17.45 25.14 -0.75
C GLU A 259 -16.05 25.23 -0.11
N ASP A 260 -15.77 24.40 0.89
CA ASP A 260 -14.51 24.36 1.66
C ASP A 260 -13.55 23.26 1.19
N LEU A 261 -13.88 22.59 0.08
CA LEU A 261 -13.04 21.54 -0.51
C LEU A 261 -11.70 22.10 -0.99
N HIS A 262 -10.63 21.36 -0.69
CA HIS A 262 -9.29 21.58 -1.21
C HIS A 262 -8.89 20.45 -2.16
N PRO A 263 -7.92 20.68 -3.06
CA PRO A 263 -7.30 19.62 -3.83
C PRO A 263 -6.87 18.45 -2.93
N GLY A 264 -7.19 17.23 -3.34
CA GLY A 264 -6.97 16.00 -2.57
C GLY A 264 -8.21 15.53 -1.82
N ASP A 265 -9.09 16.41 -1.33
CA ASP A 265 -10.29 15.99 -0.61
C ASP A 265 -11.16 15.03 -1.45
N LEU A 266 -11.93 14.19 -0.78
CA LEU A 266 -12.80 13.22 -1.42
C LEU A 266 -14.19 13.79 -1.63
N VAL A 267 -14.73 13.63 -2.83
CA VAL A 267 -16.12 13.91 -3.19
C VAL A 267 -16.80 12.59 -3.51
N PHE A 268 -17.97 12.34 -2.95
CA PHE A 268 -18.76 11.14 -3.21
C PHE A 268 -19.97 11.54 -4.05
N LEU A 269 -20.09 10.99 -5.26
CA LEU A 269 -21.18 11.33 -6.19
C LEU A 269 -21.92 10.12 -6.72
N ASP A 270 -23.20 10.28 -7.03
CA ASP A 270 -23.94 9.27 -7.79
C ASP A 270 -23.51 9.35 -9.27
N HIS A 271 -22.88 8.30 -9.78
CA HIS A 271 -22.28 8.28 -11.12
C HIS A 271 -22.63 7.02 -11.89
N GLY A 272 -23.25 7.15 -13.05
CA GLY A 272 -23.48 6.01 -13.95
C GLY A 272 -24.32 4.88 -13.35
N GLY A 273 -25.21 5.20 -12.40
CA GLY A 273 -26.00 4.23 -11.64
C GLY A 273 -25.29 3.63 -10.42
N ASP A 274 -24.00 3.93 -10.20
CA ASP A 274 -23.28 3.56 -8.99
C ASP A 274 -23.32 4.73 -7.99
N ALA A 275 -24.04 4.51 -6.89
CA ALA A 275 -24.21 5.51 -5.84
C ALA A 275 -22.90 5.76 -5.07
N LYS A 276 -22.71 6.99 -4.60
CA LYS A 276 -21.60 7.39 -3.71
C LYS A 276 -20.21 7.04 -4.26
N THR A 277 -20.00 7.12 -5.57
CA THR A 277 -18.70 6.89 -6.21
C THR A 277 -17.68 7.89 -5.67
N PRO A 278 -16.56 7.43 -5.04
CA PRO A 278 -15.53 8.33 -4.54
C PRO A 278 -14.69 8.90 -5.67
N ALA A 279 -14.40 10.19 -5.59
CA ALA A 279 -13.55 10.94 -6.50
C ALA A 279 -12.60 11.84 -5.71
N ILE A 280 -11.43 12.13 -6.28
CA ILE A 280 -10.43 13.01 -5.68
C ILE A 280 -10.63 14.41 -6.27
N MET A 281 -10.89 15.39 -5.42
CA MET A 281 -10.99 16.80 -5.79
C MET A 281 -9.66 17.27 -6.39
N ALA A 282 -9.70 17.78 -7.62
CA ALA A 282 -8.56 18.36 -8.30
C ALA A 282 -8.55 19.89 -8.15
N GLU A 283 -7.47 20.53 -8.64
CA GLU A 283 -7.45 21.97 -8.78
C GLU A 283 -8.49 22.42 -9.82
N ARG A 284 -9.05 23.63 -9.66
CA ARG A 284 -9.90 24.21 -10.71
C ARG A 284 -9.09 24.36 -11.99
N GLY A 285 -9.62 23.83 -13.09
CA GLY A 285 -9.02 23.89 -14.40
C GLY A 285 -9.13 25.27 -15.05
N GLN A 286 -9.11 25.31 -16.39
CA GLN A 286 -9.29 26.55 -17.15
C GLN A 286 -10.75 27.05 -17.15
N THR A 287 -11.69 26.13 -16.96
CA THR A 287 -13.08 26.42 -16.65
C THR A 287 -13.12 26.71 -15.15
N ASP A 288 -13.76 27.79 -14.70
CA ASP A 288 -13.85 28.16 -13.26
C ASP A 288 -14.68 27.15 -12.42
N GLN A 289 -14.84 25.92 -12.92
CA GLN A 289 -15.57 24.82 -12.34
C GLN A 289 -14.62 23.90 -11.55
N PRO A 290 -15.11 23.29 -10.45
CA PRO A 290 -14.35 22.27 -9.74
C PRO A 290 -14.19 21.01 -10.60
N GLU A 291 -12.98 20.44 -10.62
CA GLU A 291 -12.70 19.18 -11.31
C GLU A 291 -12.47 18.05 -10.30
N VAL A 292 -12.83 16.83 -10.70
CA VAL A 292 -12.58 15.62 -9.91
C VAL A 292 -11.93 14.54 -10.76
N ILE A 293 -11.07 13.73 -10.14
CA ILE A 293 -10.41 12.58 -10.76
C ILE A 293 -10.95 11.30 -10.13
N PHE A 294 -11.46 10.39 -10.94
CA PHE A 294 -12.00 9.12 -10.46
C PHE A 294 -11.92 8.02 -11.52
N SER A 295 -12.00 6.77 -11.08
CA SER A 295 -12.14 5.62 -11.98
C SER A 295 -13.60 5.39 -12.32
N SER A 296 -13.97 5.53 -13.58
CA SER A 296 -15.37 5.48 -14.01
C SER A 296 -15.72 4.16 -14.70
N PRO A 297 -16.74 3.42 -14.24
CA PRO A 297 -17.23 2.24 -14.95
C PRO A 297 -17.88 2.60 -16.29
N VAL A 298 -18.45 3.81 -16.41
CA VAL A 298 -19.11 4.30 -17.63
C VAL A 298 -18.08 4.61 -18.71
N TYR A 299 -17.05 5.39 -18.38
CA TYR A 299 -15.95 5.67 -19.31
C TYR A 299 -14.98 4.50 -19.48
N GLY A 300 -15.02 3.55 -18.54
CA GLY A 300 -14.19 2.35 -18.54
C GLY A 300 -12.73 2.59 -18.18
N LYS A 301 -12.42 3.72 -17.53
CA LYS A 301 -11.07 4.18 -17.19
C LYS A 301 -11.08 5.30 -16.14
N VAL A 302 -9.90 5.63 -15.64
CA VAL A 302 -9.66 6.84 -14.83
C VAL A 302 -9.76 8.08 -15.71
N VAL A 303 -10.57 9.05 -15.28
CA VAL A 303 -10.86 10.30 -15.99
C VAL A 303 -10.74 11.49 -15.06
N VAL A 304 -10.62 12.67 -15.66
CA VAL A 304 -10.89 13.96 -15.02
C VAL A 304 -12.21 14.50 -15.55
N GLU A 305 -13.07 15.01 -14.68
CA GLU A 305 -14.38 15.55 -15.05
C GLU A 305 -14.64 16.86 -14.30
N SER A 306 -15.20 17.86 -14.99
CA SER A 306 -15.67 19.09 -14.36
C SER A 306 -17.06 18.87 -13.79
N LEU A 307 -17.25 19.16 -12.51
CA LEU A 307 -18.56 19.14 -11.86
C LEU A 307 -19.33 20.41 -12.24
N LYS A 308 -20.33 20.27 -13.12
CA LYS A 308 -21.24 21.37 -13.47
C LYS A 308 -22.42 21.36 -12.49
N ASP A 309 -23.27 22.38 -12.58
CA ASP A 309 -24.38 22.57 -11.65
C ASP A 309 -25.31 21.34 -11.53
N ALA A 310 -25.47 20.56 -12.61
CA ALA A 310 -26.26 19.34 -12.60
C ALA A 310 -25.58 18.23 -11.78
N GLU A 311 -24.27 18.04 -11.92
CA GLU A 311 -23.50 17.04 -11.20
C GLU A 311 -23.32 17.43 -9.71
N LEU A 312 -23.35 18.72 -9.37
CA LEU A 312 -23.35 19.16 -7.96
C LEU A 312 -24.53 18.59 -7.17
N SER A 313 -25.70 18.43 -7.82
CA SER A 313 -26.86 17.80 -7.18
C SER A 313 -26.68 16.31 -6.88
N GLN A 314 -25.68 15.67 -7.49
CA GLN A 314 -25.34 14.26 -7.27
C GLN A 314 -24.30 14.08 -6.17
N VAL A 315 -23.74 15.17 -5.62
CA VAL A 315 -22.80 15.09 -4.50
C VAL A 315 -23.54 14.67 -3.23
N THR A 316 -23.09 13.56 -2.65
CA THR A 316 -23.72 12.92 -1.49
C THR A 316 -22.93 13.11 -0.21
N ALA A 317 -21.60 13.29 -0.30
CA ALA A 317 -20.73 13.55 0.83
C ALA A 317 -19.38 14.11 0.37
N CYS A 318 -18.71 14.82 1.28
CA CYS A 318 -17.39 15.40 1.09
C CYS A 318 -16.52 15.08 2.31
N ARG A 319 -15.32 14.54 2.10
CA ARG A 319 -14.43 14.10 3.18
C ARG A 319 -13.01 14.58 2.99
N ARG A 320 -12.41 15.05 4.08
CA ARG A 320 -10.99 15.39 4.16
C ARG A 320 -10.25 14.33 4.96
N LEU A 321 -9.36 13.61 4.29
CA LEU A 321 -8.61 12.53 4.92
C LEU A 321 -7.52 13.10 5.84
N PRO A 322 -7.32 12.50 7.03
CA PRO A 322 -6.26 12.92 7.92
C PRO A 322 -4.92 12.49 7.33
N PHE A 323 -3.99 13.43 7.18
CA PHE A 323 -2.58 13.10 6.94
C PHE A 323 -1.94 12.66 8.26
N ARG A 324 -2.34 11.48 8.74
CA ARG A 324 -1.66 10.76 9.82
C ARG A 324 -1.02 9.53 9.20
N ALA A 325 0.31 9.47 9.19
CA ALA A 325 0.96 8.23 8.78
C ALA A 325 0.75 7.14 9.85
N ARG A 326 0.99 5.90 9.43
CA ARG A 326 0.79 4.68 10.21
C ARG A 326 1.21 4.78 11.67
N THR A 327 0.29 4.42 12.56
CA THR A 327 0.64 3.71 13.79
C THR A 327 1.11 2.33 13.37
N ARG A 328 2.34 1.93 13.72
CA ARG A 328 2.83 0.58 13.44
C ARG A 328 1.83 -0.43 14.01
N TYR A 329 1.37 -1.39 13.19
CA TYR A 329 0.75 -2.59 13.72
C TYR A 329 1.78 -3.21 14.66
N ALA A 330 1.44 -3.30 15.95
CA ALA A 330 2.28 -3.98 16.91
C ALA A 330 2.45 -5.43 16.46
N ASP A 331 3.70 -5.90 16.40
CA ASP A 331 3.99 -7.32 16.40
C ASP A 331 3.17 -8.00 17.49
N GLY A 332 2.65 -9.20 17.19
CA GLY A 332 1.74 -9.97 18.03
C GLY A 332 2.17 -10.08 19.50
N PRO A 333 1.22 -10.41 20.39
CA PRO A 333 1.42 -10.27 21.82
C PRO A 333 2.65 -11.04 22.28
N ARG A 334 3.59 -10.30 22.91
CA ARG A 334 4.64 -10.89 23.72
C ARG A 334 3.97 -11.63 24.87
N GLY A 335 4.37 -12.89 25.05
CA GLY A 335 4.00 -13.66 26.23
C GLY A 335 4.49 -12.95 27.48
N GLU A 336 3.55 -12.54 28.30
CA GLU A 336 3.68 -12.34 29.74
C GLU A 336 2.66 -13.35 30.30
N GLY A 337 3.09 -14.43 30.95
CA GLY A 337 3.68 -14.36 32.27
C GLY A 337 2.56 -14.56 33.28
N GLU A 338 2.22 -15.83 33.52
CA GLU A 338 1.89 -16.38 34.84
C GLU A 338 1.18 -15.43 35.83
N GLU A 339 -0.16 -15.52 35.91
CA GLU A 339 -0.88 -15.08 37.10
C GLU A 339 -1.77 -16.19 37.66
N ASP A 340 -1.54 -16.38 38.95
CA ASP A 340 -2.05 -17.37 39.86
C ASP A 340 -3.57 -17.34 40.04
N VAL A 341 -4.07 -18.53 40.37
CA VAL A 341 -5.44 -18.83 40.76
C VAL A 341 -5.78 -18.11 42.08
N GLY A 342 -6.66 -17.11 42.01
CA GLY A 342 -7.31 -16.51 43.17
C GLY A 342 -8.49 -17.36 43.67
N GLY A 343 -8.26 -18.15 44.72
CA GLY A 343 -9.29 -18.85 45.47
C GLY A 343 -10.09 -17.93 46.40
N ALA A 344 -11.34 -18.32 46.66
CA ALA A 344 -12.19 -17.75 47.70
C ALA A 344 -12.33 -18.70 48.90
N ASP A 345 -12.50 -18.06 50.06
CA ASP A 345 -13.01 -18.53 51.35
C ASP A 345 -12.05 -19.15 52.38
N GLY A 346 -12.07 -18.54 53.58
CA GLY A 346 -11.93 -19.30 54.83
C GLY A 346 -10.95 -18.79 55.87
N GLU A 347 -11.38 -17.79 56.67
CA GLU A 347 -11.19 -17.69 58.13
C GLU A 347 -9.78 -17.52 58.81
N HIS A 348 -9.76 -16.51 59.69
CA HIS A 348 -9.18 -16.51 61.05
C HIS A 348 -7.66 -16.69 61.29
N ARG A 349 -6.97 -15.60 61.67
CA ARG A 349 -6.59 -15.22 63.08
C ARG A 349 -5.32 -14.34 63.14
N GLN A 350 -5.46 -13.25 63.89
CA GLN A 350 -4.51 -12.61 64.82
C GLN A 350 -3.11 -12.10 64.35
N GLN A 351 -2.91 -10.80 64.63
CA GLN A 351 -1.71 -9.94 64.68
C GLN A 351 -0.52 -10.53 65.51
N PRO A 352 0.75 -9.99 65.45
CA PRO A 352 1.06 -8.55 65.40
C PRO A 352 2.31 -8.05 64.63
N ARG A 353 2.34 -6.71 64.53
CA ARG A 353 3.32 -5.77 63.98
C ARG A 353 4.75 -5.90 64.54
N ARG A 354 5.78 -5.53 63.74
CA ARG A 354 6.81 -4.47 64.03
C ARG A 354 7.86 -4.30 62.89
N PRO A 355 8.69 -3.22 62.87
CA PRO A 355 8.90 -2.38 61.67
C PRO A 355 10.38 -2.10 61.27
N ARG A 356 10.55 -1.18 60.29
CA ARG A 356 11.78 -0.39 59.92
C ARG A 356 12.78 -1.13 59.00
N GLY A 357 13.39 -0.52 57.99
CA GLY A 357 13.52 0.90 57.69
C GLY A 357 14.24 1.18 56.35
N ARG A 358 14.27 2.47 55.97
CA ARG A 358 15.21 3.06 54.98
C ARG A 358 16.60 3.18 55.63
N PRO A 359 17.70 3.29 54.86
CA PRO A 359 18.19 4.62 54.45
C PRO A 359 18.88 4.66 53.05
N TRP A 360 18.74 5.78 52.31
CA TRP A 360 19.80 6.77 51.93
C TRP A 360 20.91 6.21 50.99
N GLY A 361 21.37 6.85 49.92
CA GLY A 361 21.19 8.20 49.41
C GLY A 361 21.95 8.38 48.07
N ALA A 362 21.65 9.48 47.37
CA ALA A 362 22.36 9.94 46.17
C ALA A 362 23.72 10.58 46.54
N PRO A 363 24.59 10.94 45.57
CA PRO A 363 24.44 12.28 44.98
C PRO A 363 24.81 12.44 43.49
N ARG A 364 24.22 13.51 42.94
CA ARG A 364 24.42 14.14 41.63
C ARG A 364 25.84 14.67 41.42
N ARG A 365 26.31 14.73 40.15
CA ARG A 365 27.15 15.83 39.62
C ARG A 365 26.93 16.08 38.12
N SER A 366 26.65 17.34 37.80
CA SER A 366 26.99 18.12 36.58
C SER A 366 27.29 19.55 37.09
N PRO A 367 27.76 20.55 36.31
CA PRO A 367 28.04 20.63 34.87
C PRO A 367 29.38 21.34 34.55
N ARG A 368 29.79 21.43 33.27
CA ARG A 368 30.71 22.48 32.79
C ARG A 368 30.34 23.00 31.39
N ARG A 369 30.50 24.32 31.25
CA ARG A 369 30.16 25.22 30.14
C ARG A 369 31.21 25.25 29.02
N ALA A 370 30.77 25.82 27.90
CA ALA A 370 31.41 26.12 26.60
C ALA A 370 32.71 26.96 26.64
N PRO A 371 33.31 27.23 25.47
CA PRO A 371 33.08 28.55 24.87
C PRO A 371 32.90 28.61 23.34
N SER A 372 32.30 29.74 22.95
CA SER A 372 32.03 30.35 21.65
C SER A 372 33.25 30.58 20.75
N ARG A 373 33.05 30.53 19.41
CA ARG A 373 33.79 31.37 18.45
C ARG A 373 32.87 31.88 17.33
N SER A 374 33.16 33.12 16.97
CA SER A 374 32.45 34.10 16.16
C SER A 374 32.78 34.02 14.66
N CYS A 375 31.84 34.51 13.84
CA CYS A 375 32.03 34.86 12.43
C CYS A 375 33.07 35.99 12.23
N PRO A 376 33.54 36.16 10.99
CA PRO A 376 33.39 37.46 10.35
C PRO A 376 32.75 37.33 8.95
N GLY A 377 31.97 38.35 8.59
CA GLY A 377 31.34 38.49 7.29
C GLY A 377 32.31 38.90 6.19
N GLY A 378 31.85 38.74 4.95
CA GLY A 378 32.50 39.24 3.75
C GLY A 378 31.48 39.32 2.63
N ALA A 379 31.08 40.55 2.29
CA ALA A 379 30.20 40.88 1.18
C ALA A 379 30.88 40.57 -0.16
N GLY A 380 30.08 40.17 -1.15
CA GLY A 380 30.54 39.99 -2.52
C GLY A 380 29.38 39.63 -3.43
N GLY A 381 28.64 40.63 -3.91
CA GLY A 381 27.60 40.45 -4.91
C GLY A 381 28.20 40.04 -6.26
N CYS A 382 27.52 39.14 -6.97
CA CYS A 382 27.71 39.00 -8.41
C CYS A 382 26.37 38.81 -9.11
N ARG A 383 26.24 39.61 -10.18
CA ARG A 383 25.08 39.84 -11.01
C ARG A 383 24.68 38.61 -11.83
N TRP A 384 23.38 38.55 -12.08
CA TRP A 384 22.72 38.03 -13.26
C TRP A 384 23.57 38.05 -14.55
N ARG A 385 23.69 36.89 -15.20
CA ARG A 385 23.75 36.79 -16.66
C ARG A 385 22.95 35.58 -17.16
N SER A 386 21.83 35.90 -17.78
CA SER A 386 21.11 35.08 -18.75
C SER A 386 22.00 34.70 -19.94
N ARG A 387 21.97 33.44 -20.37
CA ARG A 387 22.27 33.07 -21.76
C ARG A 387 21.23 32.07 -22.28
N ARG A 388 20.44 32.57 -23.24
CA ARG A 388 19.63 31.76 -24.16
C ARG A 388 20.49 31.21 -25.30
N ALA A 389 20.02 30.09 -25.84
CA ALA A 389 20.12 29.58 -27.21
C ALA A 389 21.47 29.00 -27.71
N ARG A 390 21.45 27.73 -28.13
CA ARG A 390 21.17 27.31 -29.52
C ARG A 390 21.12 25.78 -29.64
N ALA A 391 20.15 25.29 -30.41
CA ALA A 391 20.11 23.95 -30.98
C ALA A 391 21.05 23.84 -32.20
N PRO A 392 21.38 22.62 -32.63
CA PRO A 392 21.49 22.34 -34.06
C PRO A 392 20.60 21.16 -34.47
N ARG A 393 19.85 21.38 -35.54
CA ARG A 393 19.31 20.34 -36.42
C ARG A 393 20.47 19.70 -37.18
N ARG A 394 20.43 18.39 -37.35
CA ARG A 394 20.50 17.71 -38.65
C ARG A 394 19.81 16.37 -38.56
#